data_AF-A0A0L0LKB2-F1
#
_entry.id   AF-A0A0L0LKB2-F1
#
_cell.length_a   1.000
_cell.length_b   1.000
_cell.length_c   1.000
_cell.angle_alpha   90.00
_cell.angle_beta   90.00
_cell.angle_gamma   90.00
#
_symmetry.space_group_name_H-M   'P 1'
#
loop_
_entity.id
_entity.type
_entity.pdbx_description
1 polymer ?
#
loop_
_entity_poly.entity_id
_entity_poly.type
_entity_poly.pdbx_seq_one_letter_code
_entity_poly.pdbx_strand_id
1 'polypeptide(L)'
;MPAELRKALTLNPRAKVKWDLLTPISKRDFITWIESAKQDATRVRRVSKAVDILIKGKRRPCCYAVVPMNLYKTLNELPKAKAQWKDLTPDEKRDFVAWIDSGKDAGVRAQRIEKTSILLLKGKRRASI
;
A
#
# COMPACT_ATOMS: atom_id res chain seq x y z
N MET A 1 -14.08 -8.72 -4.42
CA MET A 1 -12.99 -8.93 -5.40
C MET A 1 -13.62 -9.41 -6.71
N PRO A 2 -13.25 -8.83 -7.86
CA PRO A 2 -13.79 -9.22 -9.17
C PRO A 2 -13.63 -10.71 -9.47
N ALA A 3 -14.61 -11.31 -10.15
CA ALA A 3 -14.62 -12.73 -10.49
C ALA A 3 -13.39 -13.12 -11.34
N GLU A 4 -13.04 -12.29 -12.33
CA GLU A 4 -11.88 -12.52 -13.20
C GLU A 4 -10.56 -12.55 -12.42
N LEU A 5 -10.39 -11.66 -11.43
CA LEU A 5 -9.21 -11.68 -10.58
C LEU A 5 -9.16 -12.94 -9.71
N ARG A 6 -10.30 -13.39 -9.18
CA ARG A 6 -10.39 -14.66 -8.43
C ARG A 6 -9.96 -15.83 -9.31
N LYS A 7 -10.52 -15.94 -10.52
CA LYS A 7 -10.20 -17.00 -11.49
C LYS A 7 -8.71 -16.98 -11.84
N ALA A 8 -8.15 -15.81 -12.15
CA ALA A 8 -6.74 -15.66 -12.47
C ALA A 8 -5.82 -16.08 -11.30
N LEU A 9 -6.16 -15.76 -10.05
CA LEU A 9 -5.39 -16.18 -8.87
C LEU A 9 -5.49 -17.69 -8.64
N THR A 10 -6.65 -18.31 -8.83
CA THR A 10 -6.82 -19.76 -8.73
C THR A 10 -5.95 -20.50 -9.75
N LEU A 11 -5.85 -19.98 -10.98
CA LEU A 11 -5.00 -20.54 -12.04
C LEU A 11 -3.50 -20.28 -11.82
N ASN A 12 -3.12 -19.40 -10.89
CA ASN A 12 -1.74 -19.00 -10.63
C ASN A 12 -1.39 -19.11 -9.13
N PRO A 13 -1.06 -20.32 -8.62
CA PRO A 13 -0.82 -20.56 -7.20
C PRO A 13 0.26 -19.65 -6.58
N ARG A 14 1.33 -19.35 -7.31
CA ARG A 14 2.39 -18.42 -6.87
C ARG A 14 1.86 -17.01 -6.61
N ALA A 15 1.03 -16.50 -7.51
CA ALA A 15 0.39 -15.19 -7.35
C ALA A 15 -0.62 -15.22 -6.21
N LYS A 16 -1.37 -16.32 -6.05
CA LYS A 16 -2.32 -16.50 -4.95
C LYS A 16 -1.66 -16.44 -3.58
N VAL A 17 -0.53 -17.11 -3.37
CA VAL A 17 0.21 -17.03 -2.10
C VAL A 17 0.62 -15.58 -1.80
N LYS A 18 1.12 -14.85 -2.81
CA LYS A 18 1.52 -13.45 -2.66
C LYS A 18 0.30 -12.55 -2.38
N TRP A 19 -0.81 -12.80 -3.05
CA TRP A 19 -2.08 -12.11 -2.81
C TRP A 19 -2.55 -12.30 -1.37
N ASP A 20 -2.53 -13.53 -0.86
CA ASP A 20 -3.06 -13.83 0.46
C ASP A 20 -2.27 -13.11 1.58
N LEU A 21 -0.95 -12.93 1.39
CA LEU A 21 -0.04 -12.17 2.26
C LEU A 21 -0.16 -10.63 2.16
N LEU A 22 -0.95 -10.11 1.21
CA LEU A 22 -1.16 -8.68 1.08
C LEU A 22 -1.98 -8.14 2.26
N THR A 23 -1.66 -6.90 2.65
CA THR A 23 -2.50 -6.17 3.62
C THR A 23 -3.87 -5.86 2.99
N PRO A 24 -4.93 -5.65 3.78
CA PRO A 24 -6.25 -5.32 3.26
C PRO A 24 -6.25 -4.13 2.29
N ILE A 25 -5.45 -3.10 2.57
CA ILE A 25 -5.32 -1.93 1.70
C ILE A 25 -4.61 -2.25 0.38
N SER A 26 -3.62 -3.15 0.40
CA SER A 26 -2.92 -3.58 -0.81
C SER A 26 -3.87 -4.37 -1.72
N LYS A 27 -4.68 -5.26 -1.13
CA LYS A 27 -5.76 -5.97 -1.85
C LYS A 27 -6.78 -4.97 -2.44
N ARG A 28 -7.19 -3.97 -1.66
CA ARG A 28 -8.08 -2.90 -2.12
C ARG A 28 -7.50 -2.13 -3.29
N ASP A 29 -6.22 -1.73 -3.22
CA ASP A 29 -5.56 -0.98 -4.30
C ASP A 29 -5.59 -1.75 -5.63
N PHE A 30 -5.30 -3.06 -5.62
CA PHE A 30 -5.43 -3.91 -6.82
C PHE A 30 -6.87 -3.97 -7.34
N ILE A 31 -7.84 -4.17 -6.45
CA ILE A 31 -9.26 -4.26 -6.81
C ILE A 31 -9.72 -2.95 -7.46
N THR A 32 -9.51 -1.80 -6.79
CA THR A 32 -9.88 -0.49 -7.30
C THR A 32 -9.14 -0.14 -8.60
N TRP A 33 -7.86 -0.52 -8.72
CA TRP A 33 -7.13 -0.34 -9.97
C TRP A 33 -7.74 -1.17 -11.10
N ILE A 34 -8.13 -2.43 -10.88
CA ILE A 34 -8.78 -3.23 -11.91
C ILE A 34 -10.17 -2.67 -12.26
N GLU A 35 -10.98 -2.34 -11.25
CA GLU A 35 -12.36 -1.87 -11.42
C GLU A 35 -12.46 -0.48 -12.05
N SER A 36 -11.47 0.40 -11.86
CA SER A 36 -11.43 1.71 -12.53
C SER A 36 -11.28 1.64 -14.06
N ALA A 37 -11.03 0.46 -14.64
CA ALA A 37 -11.01 0.29 -16.08
C ALA A 37 -12.45 0.29 -16.63
N LYS A 38 -12.78 1.32 -17.42
CA LYS A 38 -14.09 1.45 -18.08
C LYS A 38 -14.30 0.41 -19.20
N GLN A 39 -13.23 0.04 -19.90
CA GLN A 39 -13.28 -0.94 -20.99
C GLN A 39 -12.90 -2.34 -20.51
N ASP A 40 -13.65 -3.34 -20.97
CA ASP A 40 -13.46 -4.75 -20.59
C ASP A 40 -12.09 -5.28 -21.00
N ALA A 41 -11.63 -4.97 -22.21
CA ALA A 41 -10.29 -5.33 -22.68
C ALA A 41 -9.18 -4.80 -21.75
N THR A 42 -9.34 -3.58 -21.23
CA THR A 42 -8.39 -3.00 -20.27
C THR A 42 -8.47 -3.72 -18.91
N ARG A 43 -9.67 -4.11 -18.47
CA ARG A 43 -9.86 -4.86 -17.23
C ARG A 43 -9.16 -6.22 -17.28
N VAL A 44 -9.34 -6.96 -18.38
CA VAL A 44 -8.65 -8.24 -18.63
C VAL A 44 -7.13 -8.05 -18.60
N ARG A 45 -6.61 -7.03 -19.29
CA ARG A 45 -5.18 -6.71 -19.26
C ARG A 45 -4.67 -6.39 -17.85
N ARG A 46 -5.44 -5.64 -17.04
CA ARG A 46 -5.07 -5.32 -15.65
C ARG A 46 -5.09 -6.56 -14.75
N VAL A 47 -6.01 -7.51 -14.95
CA VAL A 47 -6.01 -8.79 -14.21
C VAL A 47 -4.74 -9.59 -14.51
N SER A 48 -4.40 -9.78 -15.78
CA SER A 48 -3.15 -10.45 -16.19
C SER A 48 -1.93 -9.74 -15.58
N LYS A 49 -1.88 -8.41 -15.68
CA LYS A 49 -0.80 -7.62 -15.11
C LYS A 49 -0.71 -7.72 -13.58
N ALA A 50 -1.84 -7.83 -12.89
CA ALA A 50 -1.85 -8.01 -11.43
C ALA A 50 -1.14 -9.31 -11.04
N VAL A 51 -1.39 -10.41 -11.76
CA VAL A 51 -0.69 -11.68 -11.56
C VAL A 51 0.83 -11.50 -11.71
N ASP A 52 1.29 -10.85 -12.78
CA ASP A 52 2.73 -10.57 -12.99
C ASP A 52 3.35 -9.77 -11.84
N ILE A 53 2.65 -8.71 -11.40
CA ILE A 53 3.10 -7.83 -10.32
C ILE A 53 3.24 -8.64 -9.02
N LEU A 54 2.25 -9.47 -8.69
CA LEU A 54 2.26 -10.33 -7.51
C LEU A 54 3.39 -11.35 -7.56
N ILE A 55 3.61 -12.01 -8.70
CA ILE A 55 4.70 -12.98 -8.88
C ILE A 55 6.07 -12.31 -8.68
N LYS A 56 6.22 -11.06 -9.14
CA LYS A 56 7.42 -10.24 -8.89
C LYS A 56 7.56 -9.76 -7.44
N GLY A 57 6.66 -10.17 -6.55
CA GLY A 57 6.67 -9.82 -5.13
C GLY A 57 6.23 -8.39 -4.83
N LYS A 58 5.72 -7.67 -5.82
CA LYS A 58 5.20 -6.31 -5.62
C LYS A 58 3.83 -6.39 -4.95
N ARG A 59 3.62 -5.50 -3.98
CA ARG A 59 2.43 -5.51 -3.13
C ARG A 59 1.32 -4.58 -3.61
N ARG A 60 1.54 -3.79 -4.67
CA ARG A 60 0.61 -2.78 -5.19
C ARG A 60 0.64 -2.71 -6.71
N PRO A 61 -0.46 -2.32 -7.37
CA PRO A 61 -0.51 -2.14 -8.82
C PRO A 61 0.08 -0.81 -9.29
N CYS A 62 0.06 0.22 -8.44
CA CYS A 62 0.49 1.57 -8.75
C CYS A 62 1.19 2.21 -7.55
N CYS A 63 2.00 3.23 -7.83
CA CYS A 63 2.84 3.92 -6.87
C CYS A 63 2.15 5.17 -6.26
N TYR A 64 0.82 5.19 -6.13
CA TYR A 64 0.14 6.35 -5.56
C TYR A 64 -0.04 6.19 -4.05
N ALA A 65 0.40 7.19 -3.28
CA ALA A 65 0.23 7.23 -1.83
C ALA A 65 -0.55 8.47 -1.40
N VAL A 66 -1.72 8.25 -0.79
CA VAL A 66 -2.44 9.29 -0.05
C VAL A 66 -1.79 9.41 1.33
N VAL A 67 -1.44 10.62 1.74
CA VAL A 67 -0.82 10.91 3.04
C VAL A 67 -1.84 11.59 3.95
N PRO A 68 -2.12 11.07 5.16
CA PRO A 68 -3.01 11.73 6.11
C PRO A 68 -2.51 13.15 6.44
N MET A 69 -3.42 14.12 6.49
CA MET A 69 -3.07 15.52 6.75
C MET A 69 -2.29 15.69 8.06
N ASN A 70 -2.66 14.97 9.11
CA ASN A 70 -1.99 15.03 10.40
C ASN A 70 -0.54 14.54 10.31
N LEU A 71 -0.27 13.46 9.55
CA LEU A 71 1.10 13.01 9.30
C LEU A 71 1.90 14.07 8.54
N TYR A 72 1.31 14.71 7.53
CA TYR A 72 1.96 15.79 6.79
C TYR A 72 2.35 16.97 7.70
N LYS A 73 1.45 17.40 8.59
CA LYS A 73 1.72 18.46 9.58
C LYS A 73 2.89 18.07 10.51
N THR A 74 2.84 16.89 11.12
CA THR A 74 3.92 16.40 12.00
C THR A 74 5.27 16.33 11.28
N LEU A 75 5.29 15.88 10.02
CA LEU A 75 6.54 15.85 9.25
C LEU A 75 7.07 17.25 8.97
N ASN A 76 6.23 18.26 8.75
CA ASN A 76 6.69 19.64 8.54
C ASN A 76 7.40 20.22 9.77
N GLU A 77 6.99 19.81 10.97
CA GLU A 77 7.61 20.21 12.24
C GLU A 77 8.94 19.49 12.49
N LEU A 78 9.23 18.38 11.78
CA LEU A 78 10.41 17.54 11.97
C LEU A 78 11.23 17.43 10.68
N PRO A 79 12.11 18.41 10.36
CA PRO A 79 12.83 18.46 9.08
C PRO A 79 13.63 17.20 8.74
N LYS A 80 14.27 16.56 9.73
CA LYS A 80 15.02 15.31 9.55
C LYS A 80 14.10 14.14 9.19
N ALA A 81 12.97 13.99 9.89
CA ALA A 81 11.98 12.95 9.57
C ALA A 81 11.35 13.19 8.19
N LYS A 82 11.11 14.45 7.83
CA LYS A 82 10.59 14.83 6.51
C LYS A 82 11.55 14.48 5.37
N ALA A 83 12.86 14.70 5.57
CA ALA A 83 13.87 14.29 4.58
C ALA A 83 13.82 12.78 4.36
N GLN A 84 13.84 12.00 5.45
CA GLN A 84 13.71 10.55 5.38
C GLN A 84 12.41 10.10 4.70
N TRP A 85 11.29 10.76 5.00
CA TRP A 85 10.02 10.51 4.33
C TRP A 85 10.08 10.79 2.83
N LYS A 86 10.73 11.88 2.39
CA LYS A 86 10.84 12.23 0.96
C LYS A 86 11.56 11.13 0.18
N ASP A 87 12.59 10.53 0.76
CA ASP A 87 13.43 9.48 0.16
C ASP A 87 12.76 8.10 0.10
N LEU A 88 11.61 7.93 0.74
CA LEU A 88 10.81 6.71 0.61
C LEU A 88 10.19 6.59 -0.77
N THR A 89 10.20 5.36 -1.29
CA THR A 89 9.42 4.99 -2.47
C THR A 89 7.93 5.15 -2.16
N PRO A 90 7.08 5.33 -3.18
CA PRO A 90 5.64 5.47 -2.91
C PRO A 90 5.01 4.24 -2.25
N ASP A 91 5.51 3.04 -2.54
CA ASP A 91 5.06 1.81 -1.86
C ASP A 91 5.39 1.85 -0.36
N GLU A 92 6.59 2.30 0.01
CA GLU A 92 7.01 2.47 1.41
C GLU A 92 6.18 3.53 2.13
N LYS A 93 5.94 4.69 1.48
CA LYS A 93 5.05 5.74 2.01
C LYS A 93 3.66 5.17 2.27
N ARG A 94 3.12 4.41 1.32
CA ARG A 94 1.80 3.80 1.43
C ARG A 94 1.75 2.72 2.49
N ASP A 95 2.85 2.00 2.77
CA ASP A 95 2.94 1.03 3.86
C ASP A 95 2.85 1.69 5.24
N PHE A 96 3.54 2.82 5.44
CA PHE A 96 3.36 3.61 6.66
C PHE A 96 1.91 4.09 6.83
N VAL A 97 1.32 4.62 5.76
CA VAL A 97 -0.07 5.09 5.81
C VAL A 97 -1.03 3.93 6.07
N ALA A 98 -0.84 2.79 5.42
CA ALA A 98 -1.61 1.58 5.67
C ALA A 98 -1.60 1.16 7.13
N TRP A 99 -0.40 1.19 7.74
CA TRP A 99 -0.23 0.85 9.14
C TRP A 99 -0.91 1.89 10.04
N ILE A 100 -0.76 3.19 9.79
CA ILE A 100 -1.47 4.24 10.52
C ILE A 100 -2.99 4.01 10.42
N ASP A 101 -3.54 3.88 9.21
CA ASP A 101 -4.98 3.76 8.95
C ASP A 101 -5.61 2.49 9.53
N SER A 102 -4.84 1.42 9.72
CA SER A 102 -5.30 0.20 10.40
C SER A 102 -5.53 0.38 11.91
N GLY A 103 -5.27 1.56 12.47
CA GLY A 103 -5.64 1.90 13.84
C GLY A 103 -7.17 1.91 14.01
N LYS A 104 -7.65 1.28 15.09
CA LYS A 104 -9.10 1.09 15.35
C LYS A 104 -9.83 2.42 15.56
N ASP A 105 -9.18 3.38 16.22
CA ASP A 105 -9.71 4.70 16.55
C ASP A 105 -8.69 5.83 16.27
N ALA A 106 -9.13 7.08 16.46
CA ALA A 106 -8.32 8.26 16.20
C ALA A 106 -7.09 8.38 17.12
N GLY A 107 -7.20 7.95 18.38
CA GLY A 107 -6.08 7.97 19.33
C GLY A 107 -4.97 7.01 18.92
N VAL A 108 -5.32 5.78 18.53
CA VAL A 108 -4.35 4.80 18.01
C VAL A 108 -3.67 5.31 16.73
N ARG A 109 -4.42 5.98 15.84
CA ARG A 109 -3.85 6.59 14.63
C ARG A 109 -2.85 7.69 14.96
N ALA A 110 -3.17 8.56 15.93
CA ALA A 110 -2.27 9.63 16.38
C ALA A 110 -0.95 9.05 16.95
N GLN A 111 -1.03 8.04 17.82
CA GLN A 111 0.15 7.35 18.35
C GLN A 111 1.01 6.73 17.24
N ARG A 112 0.38 6.17 16.19
CA ARG A 112 1.10 5.62 15.03
C ARG A 112 1.74 6.70 14.16
N ILE A 113 1.17 7.90 14.08
CA ILE A 113 1.79 9.04 13.40
C ILE A 113 3.07 9.45 14.13
N GLU A 114 3.03 9.61 15.45
CA GLU A 114 4.21 9.93 16.26
C GLU A 114 5.29 8.84 16.12
N LYS A 115 4.87 7.57 16.23
CA LYS A 115 5.77 6.43 16.06
C LYS A 115 6.36 6.36 14.65
N THR A 116 5.63 6.80 13.62
CA THR A 116 6.16 6.92 12.25
C THR A 116 7.32 7.91 12.20
N SER A 117 7.18 9.09 12.80
CA SER A 117 8.27 10.07 12.88
C SER A 117 9.52 9.50 13.56
N ILE A 118 9.34 8.77 14.68
CA ILE A 118 10.44 8.10 15.38
C ILE A 118 11.10 7.04 14.50
N LEU A 119 10.32 6.23 13.78
CA LEU A 119 10.84 5.21 12.88
C LEU A 119 11.65 5.83 11.73
N LEU A 120 11.15 6.92 11.14
CA LEU A 120 11.86 7.64 10.08
C LEU A 120 13.17 8.23 10.57
N LEU A 121 13.20 8.83 11.77
CA LEU A 121 14.44 9.33 12.38
C LEU A 121 15.47 8.22 12.63
N LYS A 122 15.01 6.98 12.84
CA LYS A 122 15.86 5.78 12.94
C LYS A 122 16.22 5.16 11.59
N GLY A 123 15.91 5.82 10.46
CA GLY A 123 16.18 5.33 9.11
C GLY A 123 15.32 4.12 8.70
N LYS A 124 14.23 3.82 9.41
CA LYS A 124 13.35 2.71 9.07
C LYS A 124 12.50 3.09 7.87
N ARG A 125 12.54 2.26 6.84
CA ARG A 125 11.78 2.47 5.59
C ARG A 125 10.38 1.85 5.60
N ARG A 126 10.01 1.14 6.68
CA ARG A 126 8.70 0.50 6.84
C ARG A 126 8.25 0.54 8.29
N ALA A 127 6.94 0.65 8.50
CA ALA A 127 6.33 0.36 9.78
C ALA A 127 6.42 -1.15 10.02
N SER A 128 7.13 -1.58 11.06
CA SER A 128 7.19 -3.00 11.43
C SER A 128 5.78 -3.56 11.57
N ILE A 129 5.50 -4.64 10.81
CA ILE A 129 4.42 -5.59 11.08
C ILE A 129 5.03 -6.65 12.01
#